data_AF-A0A6L7WR29-F1
#
_entry.id   AF-A0A6L7WR29-F1
#
_cell.length_a   1.000
_cell.length_b   1.000
_cell.length_c   1.000
_cell.angle_alpha   90.00
_cell.angle_beta   90.00
_cell.angle_gamma   90.00
#
_symmetry.space_group_name_H-M   'P 1'
#
loop_
_entity.id
_entity.type
_entity.pdbx_description
1 polymer ?
#
loop_
_entity_poly.entity_id
_entity_poly.type
_entity_poly.pdbx_seq_one_letter_code
_entity_poly.pdbx_strand_id
1 'polypeptide(L)'
;MSRSARRTGFAAAVIVASVLGAGSALAQQSVTLTAGQFAVKGFDSRLDRDVLLENLNVFAFRLDDFNGGAVGGSWDLALGDHFEMSLGLGFYQRTVPSVYNDYVDVDGSEIFQDFRLRIVPATATIRFLPFGDTPVQPYFGGGFGLYAWRYAEFGKFIDFSAVDRFGSFDTFNDRFVAEGTDAGGVVLGGVRIPFGDRYAFGLEAQYHEVSGVVGIDNGFLEDEIDLGGLTTQVTFQVGF
;
A
#
# COMPACT_ATOMS: atom_id res chain seq x y z
N MET A 1 14.29 -26.37 14.67
CA MET A 1 13.33 -27.42 14.27
C MET A 1 12.34 -26.80 13.31
N SER A 2 12.45 -27.12 12.02
CA SER A 2 11.63 -26.54 10.94
C SER A 2 10.24 -27.17 10.93
N ARG A 3 9.20 -26.35 11.14
CA ARG A 3 7.82 -26.72 10.82
C ARG A 3 7.36 -25.82 9.69
N SER A 4 7.15 -26.46 8.54
CA SER A 4 6.65 -25.82 7.33
C SER A 4 5.31 -25.15 7.60
N ALA A 5 5.27 -23.82 7.46
CA ALA A 5 4.02 -23.08 7.35
C ALA A 5 3.29 -23.60 6.09
N ARG A 6 2.09 -24.17 6.30
CA ARG A 6 1.21 -24.57 5.22
C ARG A 6 0.81 -23.31 4.45
N ARG A 7 1.31 -23.19 3.22
CA ARG A 7 0.91 -22.17 2.25
C ARG A 7 -0.53 -22.41 1.85
N THR A 8 -1.46 -21.68 2.46
CA THR A 8 -2.82 -21.54 1.93
C THR A 8 -2.77 -20.41 0.92
N GLY A 9 -2.34 -20.73 -0.31
CA GLY A 9 -2.42 -19.78 -1.42
C GLY A 9 -3.88 -19.54 -1.76
N PHE A 10 -4.43 -18.41 -1.31
CA PHE A 10 -5.71 -17.93 -1.82
C PHE A 10 -5.47 -17.32 -3.20
N ALA A 11 -6.04 -17.97 -4.22
CA ALA A 11 -6.12 -17.40 -5.55
C ALA A 11 -7.02 -16.16 -5.48
N ALA A 12 -6.42 -14.98 -5.69
CA ALA A 12 -7.17 -13.77 -5.95
C ALA A 12 -8.00 -13.98 -7.22
N ALA A 13 -9.30 -14.22 -7.05
CA ALA A 13 -10.24 -14.25 -8.14
C ALA A 13 -10.35 -12.84 -8.68
N VAL A 14 -9.68 -12.56 -9.80
CA VAL A 14 -9.94 -11.36 -10.61
C VAL A 14 -11.38 -11.49 -11.09
N ILE A 15 -12.29 -10.73 -10.49
CA ILE A 15 -13.63 -10.53 -11.03
C ILE A 15 -13.45 -9.65 -12.26
N VAL A 16 -13.28 -10.29 -13.43
CA VAL A 16 -13.58 -9.64 -14.71
C VAL A 16 -15.09 -9.47 -14.73
N ALA A 17 -15.57 -8.30 -14.31
CA ALA A 17 -16.96 -7.93 -14.47
C ALA A 17 -17.25 -7.90 -15.98
N SER A 18 -17.92 -8.95 -16.47
CA SER A 18 -18.50 -9.03 -17.79
C SER A 18 -19.68 -8.06 -17.88
N VAL A 19 -19.38 -6.76 -18.04
CA VAL A 19 -20.34 -5.76 -18.52
C VAL A 19 -20.37 -5.87 -20.05
N LEU A 20 -20.83 -7.01 -20.55
CA LEU A 20 -21.23 -7.19 -21.93
C LEU A 20 -22.72 -7.51 -21.94
N GLY A 21 -23.55 -6.48 -21.94
CA GLY A 21 -24.95 -6.61 -22.29
C GLY A 21 -25.93 -5.82 -21.44
N ALA A 22 -26.01 -4.50 -21.65
CA ALA A 22 -27.27 -3.76 -21.58
C ALA A 22 -27.10 -2.37 -22.21
N GLY A 23 -27.76 -2.15 -23.35
CA GLY A 23 -28.26 -0.83 -23.78
C GLY A 23 -27.24 0.23 -24.18
N SER A 24 -27.22 0.56 -25.48
CA SER A 24 -26.55 1.71 -26.06
C SER A 24 -27.05 3.04 -25.50
N ALA A 25 -26.46 3.50 -24.41
CA ALA A 25 -25.96 4.85 -24.27
C ALA A 25 -24.44 4.68 -24.13
N LEU A 26 -23.65 5.15 -25.09
CA LEU A 26 -22.20 4.92 -25.08
C LEU A 26 -21.59 5.67 -23.90
N ALA A 27 -21.45 4.99 -22.75
CA ALA A 27 -20.62 5.46 -21.65
C ALA A 27 -19.20 5.62 -22.22
N GLN A 28 -18.71 6.86 -22.28
CA GLN A 28 -17.35 7.13 -22.72
C GLN A 28 -16.39 6.38 -21.80
N GLN A 29 -15.50 5.60 -22.39
CA GLN A 29 -14.52 4.84 -21.65
C GLN A 29 -13.19 5.57 -21.69
N SER A 30 -12.36 5.32 -20.69
CA SER A 30 -11.00 5.82 -20.71
C SER A 30 -10.07 4.94 -19.89
N VAL A 31 -8.78 5.07 -20.17
CA VAL A 31 -7.73 4.51 -19.34
C VAL A 31 -6.95 5.66 -18.75
N THR A 32 -6.73 5.61 -17.43
CA THR A 32 -5.91 6.58 -16.71
C THR A 32 -4.64 5.90 -16.22
N LEU A 33 -3.48 6.50 -16.45
CA LEU A 33 -2.21 6.11 -15.87
C LEU A 33 -1.87 7.06 -14.72
N THR A 34 -1.30 6.52 -13.64
CA THR A 34 -0.95 7.30 -12.46
C THR A 34 0.49 7.05 -12.03
N ALA A 35 1.13 8.12 -11.54
CA ALA A 35 2.43 8.06 -10.92
C ALA A 35 2.48 9.09 -9.79
N GLY A 36 3.04 8.71 -8.65
CA GLY A 36 2.97 9.55 -7.47
C GLY A 36 3.77 9.02 -6.30
N GLN A 37 3.36 9.46 -5.11
CA GLN A 37 3.94 9.06 -3.83
C GLN A 37 2.85 8.47 -2.96
N PHE A 38 3.15 7.33 -2.34
CA PHE A 38 2.39 6.78 -1.22
C PHE A 38 3.13 7.13 0.08
N ALA A 39 2.41 7.73 1.01
CA ALA A 39 2.86 8.03 2.35
C ALA A 39 2.08 7.19 3.37
N VAL A 40 2.80 6.46 4.23
CA VAL A 40 2.16 5.68 5.29
C VAL A 40 1.52 6.62 6.31
N LYS A 41 0.50 6.14 7.04
CA LYS A 41 -0.03 6.89 8.18
C LYS A 41 1.08 7.21 9.18
N GLY A 42 1.05 8.44 9.71
CA GLY A 42 1.96 8.89 10.76
C GLY A 42 1.59 8.31 12.13
N PHE A 43 2.56 8.35 13.06
CA PHE A 43 2.51 7.74 14.40
C PHE A 43 1.15 7.84 15.10
N ASP A 44 0.59 9.05 15.24
CA ASP A 44 -0.65 9.30 16.00
C ASP A 44 -1.94 8.73 15.38
N SER A 45 -1.86 8.18 14.16
CA SER A 45 -3.01 7.73 13.37
C SER A 45 -2.93 6.26 12.93
N ARG A 46 -1.89 5.55 13.36
CA ARG A 46 -1.72 4.11 13.11
C ARG A 46 -2.52 3.30 14.12
N LEU A 47 -2.66 2.00 13.84
CA LEU A 47 -3.24 1.06 14.78
C LEU A 47 -2.33 0.90 16.01
N ASP A 48 -2.93 0.78 17.20
CA ASP A 48 -2.18 0.53 18.44
C ASP A 48 -1.37 -0.78 18.38
N ARG A 49 -1.84 -1.75 17.59
CA ARG A 49 -1.24 -3.08 17.40
C ARG A 49 -0.48 -3.20 16.08
N ASP A 50 0.11 -2.12 15.60
CA ASP A 50 0.85 -2.12 14.35
C ASP A 50 2.31 -2.54 14.54
N VAL A 51 2.77 -3.54 13.78
CA VAL A 51 4.15 -4.03 13.82
C VAL A 51 5.17 -2.94 13.49
N LEU A 52 4.86 -1.99 12.59
CA LEU A 52 5.80 -0.89 12.32
C LEU A 52 5.91 0.07 13.50
N LEU A 53 4.83 0.26 14.26
CA LEU A 53 4.82 1.05 15.48
C LEU A 53 5.63 0.36 16.57
N GLU A 54 5.40 -0.94 16.78
CA GLU A 54 6.12 -1.73 17.79
C GLU A 54 7.63 -1.80 17.47
N ASN A 55 7.99 -1.93 16.19
CA ASN A 55 9.38 -1.95 15.76
C ASN A 55 10.14 -0.65 16.12
N LEU A 56 9.48 0.51 16.25
CA LEU A 56 10.14 1.75 16.68
C LEU A 56 10.67 1.69 18.11
N ASN A 57 10.13 0.80 18.95
CA ASN A 57 10.61 0.61 20.32
C ASN A 57 11.99 -0.07 20.35
N VAL A 58 12.34 -0.81 19.30
CA VAL A 58 13.54 -1.67 19.28
C VAL A 58 14.55 -1.24 18.21
N PHE A 59 14.05 -0.74 17.07
CA PHE A 59 14.85 -0.39 15.90
C PHE A 59 14.87 1.11 15.61
N ALA A 60 16.02 1.59 15.15
CA ALA A 60 16.25 2.95 14.70
C ALA A 60 15.86 3.10 13.22
N PHE A 61 14.65 3.59 12.97
CA PHE A 61 14.19 4.05 11.66
C PHE A 61 13.08 5.09 11.84
N ARG A 62 12.65 5.75 10.76
CA ARG A 62 11.48 6.65 10.79
C ARG A 62 10.36 6.04 9.98
N LEU A 63 9.11 6.18 10.44
CA LEU A 63 7.94 5.75 9.67
C LEU A 63 7.90 6.40 8.28
N ASP A 64 8.27 7.68 8.18
CA ASP A 64 8.33 8.40 6.91
C ASP A 64 9.36 7.84 5.91
N ASP A 65 10.32 7.02 6.36
CA ASP A 65 11.25 6.35 5.45
C ASP A 65 10.53 5.29 4.58
N PHE A 66 9.34 4.84 5.01
CA PHE A 66 8.44 4.04 4.19
C PHE A 66 7.76 4.87 3.09
N ASN A 67 7.72 6.19 3.15
CA ASN A 67 7.12 6.98 2.08
C ASN A 67 7.90 6.75 0.76
N GLY A 68 7.19 6.52 -0.35
CA GLY A 68 7.85 6.08 -1.57
C GLY A 68 7.01 6.23 -2.82
N GLY A 69 7.66 6.01 -3.98
CA GLY A 69 6.99 6.08 -5.28
C GLY A 69 5.90 5.02 -5.42
N ALA A 70 4.79 5.42 -6.01
CA ALA A 70 3.67 4.56 -6.38
C ALA A 70 3.31 4.79 -7.85
N VAL A 71 2.87 3.74 -8.53
CA VAL A 71 2.40 3.79 -9.91
C VAL A 71 1.12 2.98 -10.04
N GLY A 72 0.30 3.29 -11.03
CA GLY A 72 -0.92 2.54 -11.28
C GLY A 72 -1.60 2.92 -12.58
N GLY A 73 -2.78 2.35 -12.74
CA GLY A 73 -3.72 2.80 -13.74
C GLY A 73 -5.13 2.32 -13.46
N SER A 74 -6.10 2.93 -14.11
CA SER A 74 -7.51 2.58 -14.03
C SER A 74 -8.16 2.51 -15.39
N TRP A 75 -9.23 1.72 -15.45
CA TRP A 75 -10.24 1.79 -16.48
C TRP A 75 -11.44 2.55 -15.92
N ASP A 76 -11.82 3.64 -16.58
CA ASP A 76 -12.86 4.54 -16.13
C ASP A 76 -14.04 4.54 -17.12
N LEU A 77 -15.26 4.54 -16.58
CA LEU A 77 -16.53 4.52 -17.29
C LEU A 77 -17.34 5.75 -16.88
N ALA A 78 -17.61 6.64 -17.84
CA ALA A 78 -18.46 7.80 -17.60
C ALA A 78 -19.93 7.38 -17.46
N LEU A 79 -20.57 7.81 -16.37
CA LEU A 79 -21.96 7.51 -16.02
C LEU A 79 -22.78 8.81 -16.03
N GLY A 80 -23.10 9.27 -17.24
CA GLY A 80 -23.71 10.59 -17.46
C GLY A 80 -22.70 11.72 -17.24
N ASP A 81 -23.20 12.91 -16.93
CA ASP A 81 -22.36 14.12 -16.94
C ASP A 81 -21.61 14.36 -15.62
N HIS A 82 -22.02 13.70 -14.53
CA HIS A 82 -21.55 14.02 -13.18
C HIS A 82 -20.90 12.85 -12.45
N PHE A 83 -20.91 11.64 -13.02
CA PHE A 83 -20.37 10.46 -12.34
C PHE A 83 -19.43 9.67 -13.25
N GLU A 84 -18.44 9.06 -12.63
CA GLU A 84 -17.49 8.16 -13.29
C GLU A 84 -17.22 6.98 -12.37
N MET A 85 -17.29 5.76 -12.89
CA MET A 85 -16.88 4.56 -12.18
C MET A 85 -15.48 4.16 -12.63
N SER A 86 -14.62 3.73 -11.71
CA SER A 86 -13.24 3.38 -12.01
C SER A 86 -12.82 2.06 -11.37
N LEU A 87 -12.21 1.20 -12.16
CA LEU A 87 -11.51 0.00 -11.72
C LEU A 87 -10.00 0.23 -11.84
N GLY A 88 -9.33 0.34 -10.70
CA GLY A 88 -7.91 0.68 -10.61
C GLY A 88 -7.04 -0.49 -10.15
N LEU A 89 -5.79 -0.51 -10.62
CA LEU A 89 -4.72 -1.36 -10.11
C LEU A 89 -3.48 -0.50 -9.86
N GLY A 90 -2.89 -0.62 -8.68
CA GLY A 90 -1.68 0.11 -8.30
C GLY A 90 -0.56 -0.82 -7.84
N PHE A 91 0.63 -0.24 -7.68
CA PHE A 91 1.80 -0.90 -7.13
C PHE A 91 2.64 0.09 -6.33
N TYR A 92 3.00 -0.30 -5.12
CA TYR A 92 3.95 0.40 -4.26
C TYR A 92 4.89 -0.63 -3.60
N GLN A 93 6.17 -0.26 -3.48
CA GLN A 93 7.15 -1.02 -2.72
C GLN A 93 8.23 -0.11 -2.15
N ARG A 94 8.58 -0.31 -0.88
CA ARG A 94 9.68 0.37 -0.21
C ARG A 94 10.50 -0.59 0.63
N THR A 95 11.81 -0.36 0.70
CA THR A 95 12.71 -1.01 1.65
C THR A 95 13.34 0.09 2.52
N VAL A 96 13.31 -0.10 3.82
CA VAL A 96 13.80 0.82 4.84
C VAL A 96 14.90 0.11 5.62
N PRO A 97 16.15 0.58 5.56
CA PRO A 97 17.21 0.06 6.40
C PRO A 97 16.98 0.51 7.85
N SER A 98 17.39 -0.33 8.79
CA SER A 98 17.24 -0.13 10.22
C SER A 98 18.40 -0.82 10.96
N VAL A 99 18.58 -0.41 12.21
CA VAL A 99 19.52 -1.00 13.17
C VAL A 99 18.85 -1.06 14.54
N TYR A 100 19.40 -1.79 15.51
CA TYR A 100 18.90 -1.72 16.89
C TYR A 100 19.22 -0.37 17.54
N ASN A 101 18.30 0.16 18.37
CA ASN A 101 18.50 1.43 19.09
C ASN A 101 19.62 1.35 20.14
N ASP A 102 19.62 0.29 20.94
CA ASP A 102 20.43 0.17 22.16
C ASP A 102 21.48 -0.95 22.11
N TYR A 103 21.65 -1.58 20.94
CA TYR A 103 22.52 -2.74 20.78
C TYR A 103 23.47 -2.59 19.60
N VAL A 104 24.69 -3.04 19.82
CA VAL A 104 25.73 -3.19 18.81
C VAL A 104 26.25 -4.64 18.84
N ASP A 105 26.89 -5.05 17.75
CA ASP A 105 27.50 -6.36 17.63
C ASP A 105 28.74 -6.48 18.53
N VAL A 106 29.25 -7.71 18.70
CA VAL A 106 30.43 -7.99 19.55
C VAL A 106 31.71 -7.28 19.09
N ASP A 107 31.80 -6.91 17.80
CA ASP A 107 32.89 -6.13 17.24
C ASP A 107 32.66 -4.60 17.32
N GLY A 108 31.53 -4.18 17.90
CA GLY A 108 31.11 -2.79 18.03
C GLY A 108 30.43 -2.21 16.79
N SER A 109 30.16 -3.03 15.75
CA SER A 109 29.43 -2.59 14.57
C SER A 109 27.91 -2.56 14.78
N GLU A 110 27.21 -1.81 13.94
CA GLU A 110 25.75 -1.81 13.93
C GLU A 110 25.21 -3.15 13.40
N ILE A 111 24.12 -3.61 14.02
CA ILE A 111 23.42 -4.83 13.59
C ILE A 111 22.32 -4.40 12.62
N PHE A 112 22.55 -4.60 11.32
CA PHE A 112 21.65 -4.15 10.25
C PHE A 112 20.48 -5.10 9.97
N GLN A 113 19.30 -4.51 9.76
CA GLN A 113 18.11 -5.16 9.21
C GLN A 113 17.46 -4.26 8.15
N ASP A 114 16.80 -4.88 7.18
CA ASP A 114 15.97 -4.21 6.20
C ASP A 114 14.50 -4.59 6.40
N PHE A 115 13.64 -3.59 6.41
CA PHE A 115 12.19 -3.75 6.42
C PHE A 115 11.63 -3.45 5.03
N ARG A 116 10.85 -4.36 4.46
CA ARG A 116 10.29 -4.21 3.12
C ARG A 116 8.79 -4.36 3.13
N LEU A 117 8.10 -3.30 2.72
CA LEU A 117 6.66 -3.28 2.51
C LEU A 117 6.34 -3.20 1.02
N ARG A 118 5.40 -4.03 0.57
CA ARG A 118 4.85 -4.01 -0.78
C ARG A 118 3.32 -4.08 -0.71
N ILE A 119 2.64 -3.24 -1.48
CA ILE A 119 1.17 -3.19 -1.56
C ILE A 119 0.76 -3.11 -3.04
N VAL A 120 -0.20 -3.93 -3.42
CA VAL A 120 -0.83 -3.96 -4.74
C VAL A 120 -2.34 -3.75 -4.56
N PRO A 121 -2.82 -2.49 -4.58
CA PRO A 121 -4.24 -2.18 -4.45
C PRO A 121 -4.99 -2.47 -5.75
N ALA A 122 -6.11 -3.19 -5.66
CA ALA A 122 -7.11 -3.32 -6.71
C ALA A 122 -8.42 -2.66 -6.22
N THR A 123 -8.79 -1.52 -6.80
CA THR A 123 -9.85 -0.64 -6.26
C THR A 123 -11.02 -0.48 -7.21
N ALA A 124 -12.24 -0.43 -6.67
CA ALA A 124 -13.44 0.00 -7.37
C ALA A 124 -13.95 1.30 -6.74
N THR A 125 -14.05 2.38 -7.50
CA THR A 125 -14.39 3.71 -7.00
C THR A 125 -15.45 4.40 -7.86
N ILE A 126 -16.19 5.33 -7.26
CA ILE A 126 -17.08 6.25 -7.96
C ILE A 126 -16.58 7.67 -7.70
N ARG A 127 -16.40 8.45 -8.76
CA ARG A 127 -16.06 9.87 -8.73
C ARG A 127 -17.28 10.70 -9.10
N PHE A 128 -17.50 11.78 -8.37
CA PHE A 128 -18.50 12.80 -8.66
C PHE A 128 -17.82 14.06 -9.21
N LEU A 129 -18.32 14.56 -10.33
CA LEU A 129 -17.86 15.74 -11.05
C LEU A 129 -18.93 16.85 -10.91
N PRO A 130 -18.83 17.73 -9.90
CA PRO A 130 -19.88 18.71 -9.58
C PRO A 130 -20.23 19.69 -10.70
N PHE A 131 -19.30 19.93 -11.64
CA PHE A 131 -19.49 20.87 -12.73
C PHE A 131 -19.56 20.19 -14.10
N GLY A 132 -19.55 18.85 -14.14
CA GLY A 132 -19.52 18.06 -15.37
C GLY A 132 -18.41 18.48 -16.33
N ASP A 133 -18.75 18.59 -17.63
CA ASP A 133 -17.79 18.89 -18.68
C ASP A 133 -17.40 20.37 -18.72
N THR A 134 -16.34 20.69 -17.98
CA THR A 134 -15.73 22.01 -17.93
C THR A 134 -14.24 21.91 -18.25
N PRO A 135 -13.56 23.01 -18.64
CA PRO A 135 -12.11 22.99 -18.89
C PRO A 135 -11.27 22.61 -17.67
N VAL A 136 -11.82 22.73 -16.46
CA VAL A 136 -11.20 22.29 -15.21
C VAL A 136 -12.25 21.51 -14.43
N GLN A 137 -12.02 20.21 -14.30
CA GLN A 137 -12.97 19.26 -13.73
C GLN A 137 -12.47 18.81 -12.35
N PRO A 138 -12.84 19.50 -11.26
CA PRO A 138 -12.64 18.97 -9.92
C PRO A 138 -13.54 17.76 -9.72
N TYR A 139 -13.10 16.82 -8.90
CA TYR A 139 -13.88 15.65 -8.54
C TYR A 139 -13.53 15.17 -7.14
N PHE A 140 -14.46 14.44 -6.53
CA PHE A 140 -14.24 13.70 -5.29
C PHE A 140 -15.04 12.42 -5.31
N GLY A 141 -14.65 11.46 -4.50
CA GLY A 141 -15.24 10.14 -4.56
C GLY A 141 -14.77 9.21 -3.47
N GLY A 142 -15.22 7.98 -3.59
CA GLY A 142 -14.83 6.91 -2.70
C GLY A 142 -15.18 5.54 -3.25
N GLY A 143 -14.75 4.52 -2.53
CA GLY A 143 -14.95 3.15 -2.91
C GLY A 143 -14.27 2.19 -1.97
N PHE A 144 -14.02 1.00 -2.48
CA PHE A 144 -13.38 -0.08 -1.74
C PHE A 144 -12.31 -0.73 -2.62
N GLY A 145 -11.40 -1.47 -1.98
CA GLY A 145 -10.38 -2.21 -2.68
C GLY A 145 -9.96 -3.48 -1.95
N LEU A 146 -9.32 -4.36 -2.71
CA LEU A 146 -8.57 -5.49 -2.18
C LEU A 146 -7.08 -5.17 -2.30
N TYR A 147 -6.35 -5.33 -1.21
CA TYR A 147 -4.96 -4.92 -1.11
C TYR A 147 -4.11 -6.17 -0.93
N ALA A 148 -3.49 -6.66 -2.00
CA ALA A 148 -2.52 -7.73 -1.88
C ALA A 148 -1.21 -7.15 -1.36
N TRP A 149 -0.79 -7.58 -0.17
CA TRP A 149 0.36 -6.99 0.51
C TRP A 149 1.38 -8.05 0.92
N ARG A 150 2.60 -7.59 1.15
CA ARG A 150 3.69 -8.39 1.68
C ARG A 150 4.60 -7.52 2.52
N TYR A 151 4.79 -7.91 3.77
CA TYR A 151 5.75 -7.32 4.70
C TYR A 151 6.88 -8.32 4.97
N ALA A 152 8.11 -7.83 5.09
CA ALA A 152 9.24 -8.66 5.47
C ALA A 152 10.29 -7.88 6.23
N GLU A 153 10.87 -8.54 7.22
CA GLU A 153 12.02 -8.09 7.99
C GLU A 153 13.15 -9.09 7.77
N PHE A 154 14.33 -8.64 7.38
CA PHE A 154 15.43 -9.54 7.09
C PHE A 154 16.79 -8.88 7.35
N GLY A 155 17.76 -9.70 7.72
CA GLY A 155 19.08 -9.22 8.12
C GLY A 155 19.52 -9.95 9.37
N LYS A 156 20.25 -9.24 10.23
CA LYS A 156 20.84 -9.79 11.44
C LYS A 156 20.01 -9.44 12.67
N PHE A 157 19.65 -10.41 13.49
CA PHE A 157 18.82 -10.24 14.69
C PHE A 157 19.57 -10.71 15.94
N ILE A 158 19.15 -10.22 17.11
CA ILE A 158 19.69 -10.61 18.41
C ILE A 158 18.87 -11.76 18.99
N ASP A 159 19.53 -12.80 19.47
CA ASP A 159 18.89 -13.82 20.30
C ASP A 159 19.01 -13.43 21.77
N PHE A 160 17.97 -12.78 22.29
CA PHE A 160 17.91 -12.34 23.69
C PHE A 160 17.88 -13.51 24.70
N SER A 161 17.70 -14.75 24.24
CA SER A 161 17.74 -15.95 25.08
C SER A 161 19.13 -16.60 25.14
N ALA A 162 20.01 -16.26 24.19
CA ALA A 162 21.35 -16.81 24.07
C ALA A 162 22.39 -15.77 24.49
N VAL A 163 22.66 -15.72 25.80
CA VAL A 163 23.75 -14.92 26.37
C VAL A 163 25.01 -15.78 26.44
N ASP A 164 26.10 -15.29 25.87
CA ASP A 164 27.40 -15.95 25.94
C ASP A 164 28.02 -15.83 27.35
N ARG A 165 29.15 -16.51 27.56
CA ARG A 165 29.86 -16.51 28.85
C ARG A 165 30.44 -15.15 29.27
N PHE A 166 30.43 -14.16 28.38
CA PHE A 166 30.94 -12.81 28.59
C PHE A 166 29.82 -11.78 28.77
N GLY A 167 28.55 -12.20 28.72
CA GLY A 167 27.40 -11.33 28.90
C GLY A 167 26.93 -10.65 27.61
N SER A 168 27.40 -11.10 26.44
CA SER A 168 26.97 -10.61 25.14
C SER A 168 25.86 -11.49 24.56
N PHE A 169 24.92 -10.90 23.84
CA PHE A 169 23.91 -11.67 23.11
C PHE A 169 24.48 -12.21 21.80
N ASP A 170 24.13 -13.46 21.47
CA ASP A 170 24.40 -14.02 20.15
C ASP A 170 23.52 -13.35 19.10
N THR A 171 24.04 -13.32 17.86
CA THR A 171 23.34 -12.74 16.72
C THR A 171 23.20 -13.76 15.60
N PHE A 172 22.08 -13.72 14.89
CA PHE A 172 21.77 -14.66 13.82
C PHE A 172 21.18 -13.95 12.60
N ASN A 173 21.30 -14.55 11.42
CA ASN A 173 20.63 -14.02 10.24
C ASN A 173 19.29 -14.71 10.06
N ASP A 174 18.23 -13.94 9.85
CA ASP A 174 16.90 -14.48 9.60
C ASP A 174 16.08 -13.62 8.63
N ARG A 175 14.91 -14.14 8.27
CA ARG A 175 13.94 -13.49 7.40
C ARG A 175 12.51 -13.83 7.82
N PHE A 176 11.83 -12.85 8.40
CA PHE A 176 10.42 -12.90 8.72
C PHE A 176 9.60 -12.36 7.55
N VAL A 177 8.49 -13.04 7.20
CA VAL A 177 7.65 -12.68 6.06
C VAL A 177 6.19 -12.93 6.40
N ALA A 178 5.37 -11.89 6.21
CA ALA A 178 3.92 -11.98 6.20
C ALA A 178 3.38 -11.49 4.85
N GLU A 179 2.33 -12.14 4.37
CA GLU A 179 1.63 -11.76 3.15
C GLU A 179 0.14 -12.05 3.30
N GLY A 180 -0.68 -11.23 2.64
CA GLY A 180 -2.12 -11.31 2.77
C GLY A 180 -2.85 -10.57 1.65
N THR A 181 -4.17 -10.66 1.68
CA THR A 181 -5.05 -9.83 0.86
C THR A 181 -6.22 -9.41 1.71
N ASP A 182 -6.26 -8.12 2.01
CA ASP A 182 -7.25 -7.54 2.92
C ASP A 182 -8.10 -6.49 2.19
N ALA A 183 -9.35 -6.36 2.63
CA ALA A 183 -10.28 -5.40 2.07
C ALA A 183 -10.17 -4.07 2.83
N GLY A 184 -10.31 -2.96 2.11
CA GLY A 184 -10.23 -1.63 2.72
C GLY A 184 -11.00 -0.57 1.95
N GLY A 185 -11.21 0.56 2.62
CA GLY A 185 -11.85 1.74 2.05
C GLY A 185 -10.85 2.59 1.27
N VAL A 186 -11.36 3.37 0.32
CA VAL A 186 -10.61 4.47 -0.31
C VAL A 186 -11.51 5.68 -0.47
N VAL A 187 -11.00 6.85 -0.12
CA VAL A 187 -11.62 8.15 -0.45
C VAL A 187 -10.64 8.95 -1.29
N LEU A 188 -11.14 9.69 -2.27
CA LEU A 188 -10.30 10.41 -3.22
C LEU A 188 -10.84 11.79 -3.55
N GLY A 189 -9.94 12.67 -3.95
CA GLY A 189 -10.24 13.99 -4.47
C GLY A 189 -9.17 14.45 -5.44
N GLY A 190 -9.57 15.17 -6.48
CA GLY A 190 -8.63 15.60 -7.50
C GLY A 190 -9.19 16.67 -8.42
N VAL A 191 -8.35 17.06 -9.36
CA VAL A 191 -8.68 17.97 -10.45
C VAL A 191 -8.06 17.44 -11.72
N ARG A 192 -8.82 17.45 -12.83
CA ARG A 192 -8.30 17.15 -14.16
C ARG A 192 -8.62 18.26 -15.14
N ILE A 193 -7.76 18.41 -16.14
CA ILE A 193 -7.85 19.38 -17.22
C ILE A 193 -7.90 18.57 -18.52
N PRO A 194 -9.07 18.44 -19.17
CA PRO A 194 -9.15 17.83 -20.50
C PRO A 194 -8.42 18.70 -21.53
N PHE A 195 -7.77 18.08 -22.50
CA PHE A 195 -7.16 18.74 -23.64
C PHE A 195 -7.29 17.90 -24.92
N GLY A 196 -7.71 18.57 -26.00
CA GLY A 196 -8.22 17.88 -27.16
C GLY A 196 -9.45 17.03 -26.85
N ASP A 197 -9.80 16.12 -27.75
CA ASP A 197 -11.07 15.37 -27.63
C ASP A 197 -10.94 14.08 -26.80
N ARG A 198 -9.71 13.71 -26.40
CA ARG A 198 -9.43 12.36 -25.86
C ARG A 198 -8.48 12.33 -24.67
N TYR A 199 -7.85 13.44 -24.31
CA TYR A 199 -6.81 13.42 -23.29
C TYR A 199 -7.20 14.27 -22.08
N ALA A 200 -6.76 13.88 -20.90
CA ALA A 200 -6.79 14.74 -19.73
C ALA A 200 -5.55 14.54 -18.87
N PHE A 201 -5.14 15.60 -18.19
CA PHE A 201 -4.08 15.58 -17.19
C PHE A 201 -4.63 16.03 -15.85
N GLY A 202 -4.20 15.44 -14.75
CA GLY A 202 -4.72 15.80 -13.44
C GLY A 202 -3.80 15.54 -12.27
N LEU A 203 -4.29 15.94 -11.11
CA LEU A 203 -3.71 15.69 -9.79
C LEU A 203 -4.80 15.05 -8.93
N GLU A 204 -4.44 13.98 -8.22
CA GLU A 204 -5.34 13.23 -7.35
C GLU A 204 -4.67 12.90 -6.03
N ALA A 205 -5.43 13.00 -4.95
CA ALA A 205 -5.11 12.48 -3.63
C ALA A 205 -6.08 11.35 -3.29
N GLN A 206 -5.57 10.21 -2.82
CA GLN A 206 -6.35 9.07 -2.36
C GLN A 206 -5.91 8.70 -0.93
N TYR A 207 -6.85 8.62 0.00
CA TYR A 207 -6.60 8.08 1.32
C TYR A 207 -7.14 6.65 1.40
N HIS A 208 -6.27 5.72 1.77
CA HIS A 208 -6.58 4.30 1.89
C HIS A 208 -6.65 3.91 3.37
N GLU A 209 -7.67 3.16 3.73
CA GLU A 209 -7.84 2.59 5.05
C GLU A 209 -7.91 1.07 4.93
N VAL A 210 -6.83 0.41 5.35
CA VAL A 210 -6.67 -1.04 5.28
C VAL A 210 -5.67 -1.50 6.33
N SER A 211 -5.92 -2.67 6.92
CA SER A 211 -5.02 -3.35 7.84
C SER A 211 -4.81 -4.80 7.39
N GLY A 212 -3.70 -5.38 7.81
CA GLY A 212 -3.38 -6.79 7.58
C GLY A 212 -2.94 -7.49 8.87
N VAL A 213 -2.90 -8.82 8.83
CA VAL A 213 -2.43 -9.65 9.96
C VAL A 213 -1.06 -10.22 9.63
N VAL A 214 -0.04 -9.85 10.40
CA VAL A 214 1.33 -10.40 10.28
C VAL A 214 1.57 -11.57 11.22
N GLY A 215 0.99 -11.54 12.42
CA GLY A 215 1.01 -12.61 13.43
C GLY A 215 2.34 -12.76 14.18
N ILE A 216 2.28 -12.75 15.50
CA ILE A 216 3.43 -13.00 16.40
C ILE A 216 4.04 -14.40 16.15
N ASP A 217 3.21 -15.38 15.80
CA ASP A 217 3.64 -16.74 15.46
C ASP A 217 4.60 -16.80 14.26
N ASN A 218 4.64 -15.75 13.43
CA ASN A 218 5.54 -15.63 12.28
C ASN A 218 6.86 -14.90 12.64
N GLY A 219 7.09 -14.61 13.93
CA GLY A 219 8.30 -13.97 14.44
C GLY A 219 8.26 -12.44 14.48
N PHE A 220 7.10 -11.82 14.22
CA PHE A 220 6.91 -10.37 14.32
C PHE A 220 6.65 -9.96 15.78
N LEU A 221 6.92 -8.69 16.09
CA LEU A 221 6.72 -8.16 17.44
C LEU A 221 5.24 -7.93 17.79
N GLU A 222 4.35 -7.85 16.80
CA GLU A 222 2.92 -7.64 16.99
C GLU A 222 2.10 -8.38 15.92
N ASP A 223 0.78 -8.50 16.09
CA ASP A 223 -0.08 -9.31 15.23
C ASP A 223 -0.57 -8.60 13.96
N GLU A 224 -0.62 -7.25 13.93
CA GLU A 224 -1.24 -6.50 12.82
C GLU A 224 -0.25 -5.57 12.12
N ILE A 225 -0.61 -5.14 10.91
CA ILE A 225 0.08 -4.10 10.17
C ILE A 225 -0.92 -3.09 9.60
N ASP A 226 -0.72 -1.80 9.85
CA ASP A 226 -1.50 -0.74 9.21
C ASP A 226 -0.92 -0.46 7.81
N LEU A 227 -1.71 -0.79 6.79
CA LEU A 227 -1.39 -0.66 5.37
C LEU A 227 -1.95 0.63 4.78
N GLY A 228 -2.68 1.41 5.58
CA GLY A 228 -3.31 2.66 5.16
C GLY A 228 -2.31 3.79 5.01
N GLY A 229 -2.76 4.83 4.29
CA GLY A 229 -1.92 5.96 3.95
C GLY A 229 -2.53 6.87 2.89
N LEU A 230 -1.78 7.91 2.54
CA LEU A 230 -2.15 8.91 1.54
C LEU A 230 -1.32 8.70 0.27
N THR A 231 -1.99 8.50 -0.85
CA THR A 231 -1.39 8.52 -2.19
C THR A 231 -1.64 9.88 -2.83
N THR A 232 -0.59 10.61 -3.22
CA THR A 232 -0.70 11.82 -4.05
C THR A 232 -0.07 11.58 -5.40
N GLN A 233 -0.80 11.79 -6.49
CA GLN A 233 -0.39 11.35 -7.83
C GLN A 233 -0.79 12.32 -8.94
N VAL A 234 0.00 12.30 -10.02
CA VAL A 234 -0.41 12.84 -11.32
C VAL A 234 -1.20 11.79 -12.07
N THR A 235 -2.18 12.23 -12.87
CA THR A 235 -3.01 11.37 -13.71
C THR A 235 -2.87 11.77 -15.17
N PHE A 236 -2.82 10.78 -16.06
CA PHE A 236 -2.89 10.97 -17.51
C PHE A 236 -3.94 10.03 -18.08
N GLN A 237 -5.00 10.61 -18.66
CA GLN A 237 -6.16 9.88 -19.15
C GLN A 237 -6.23 9.89 -20.67
N VAL A 238 -6.67 8.76 -21.24
CA VAL A 238 -6.94 8.59 -22.67
C VAL A 238 -8.33 7.99 -22.85
N GLY A 239 -9.25 8.74 -23.46
CA GLY A 239 -10.62 8.31 -23.77
C GLY A 239 -10.77 7.65 -25.15
N PHE A 240 -11.71 6.72 -25.26
CA PHE A 240 -12.07 6.00 -26.48
C PHE A 240 -13.52 5.49 -26.50
#